data_AF-A0A5J6IGA9-F1
#
_entry.id   AF-A0A5J6IGA9-F1
#
_cell.length_a   1.000
_cell.length_b   1.000
_cell.length_c   1.000
_cell.angle_alpha   90.00
_cell.angle_beta   90.00
_cell.angle_gamma   90.00
#
_symmetry.space_group_name_H-M   'P 1'
#
loop_
_entity.id
_entity.type
_entity.pdbx_description
1 polymer ?
#
loop_
_entity_poly.entity_id
_entity_poly.type
_entity_poly.pdbx_seq_one_letter_code
_entity_poly.pdbx_strand_id
1 'polypeptide(L)'
;MAEATRPARSQPATLSDVARLAGVSIATASKALNGRSQVRAETRERVIEAAERLAFRPNQVARGLLAGRTGTVGLLTSDLEGRFGIPILMGAEDAFGAGEVAVFLCDARGDAIREQHHVRALLGRRVDGLIVVGSRTDPRPSLGRELPVPVVYAYAPSEDPEDLSIVPDSVGAGRIAIDHLLACGRTRIAHITGDPGYGAARERAEGARAALADAGLALVGEPRFGAWSEGWGRAATAMLLDRHPDVDAVLCGSDQIARGVMDVLRERGHRVPEDVAVMGFDNWRVLTSASRPPLTSVDMNLEQVGRAAAHALFTAIAGTRRSGIETLPCRVVIRGSTVPLS
;
A
#
# COMPACT_ATOMS: atom_id res chain seq x y z
N MET A 1 49.63 21.80 29.30
CA MET A 1 49.55 20.35 29.58
C MET A 1 48.12 20.01 29.97
N ALA A 2 47.44 19.23 29.14
CA ALA A 2 46.40 18.23 29.48
C ALA A 2 45.66 17.89 28.17
N GLU A 3 46.19 16.91 27.46
CA GLU A 3 45.60 16.34 26.25
C GLU A 3 44.46 15.42 26.67
N ALA A 4 43.22 15.77 26.31
CA ALA A 4 42.04 14.99 26.65
C ALA A 4 41.97 13.73 25.77
N THR A 5 42.14 12.56 26.39
CA THR A 5 42.02 11.25 25.74
C THR A 5 40.59 11.05 25.22
N ARG A 6 40.44 10.92 23.89
CA ARG A 6 39.19 10.49 23.25
C ARG A 6 38.85 9.06 23.72
N PRO A 7 37.59 8.75 24.06
CA PRO A 7 37.20 7.38 24.40
C PRO A 7 37.37 6.49 23.17
N ALA A 8 38.07 5.36 23.34
CA ALA A 8 38.22 4.35 22.31
C ALA A 8 36.83 3.83 21.92
N ARG A 9 36.50 3.87 20.63
CA ARG A 9 35.31 3.18 20.09
C ARG A 9 35.46 1.69 20.40
N SER A 10 34.57 1.14 21.22
CA SER A 10 34.50 -0.32 21.45
C SER A 10 34.33 -0.99 20.09
N GLN A 11 35.32 -1.76 19.65
CA GLN A 11 35.20 -2.52 18.41
C GLN A 11 34.03 -3.50 18.55
N PRO A 12 33.11 -3.56 17.57
CA PRO A 12 32.02 -4.53 17.61
C PRO A 12 32.61 -5.94 17.63
N ALA A 13 32.08 -6.80 18.51
CA ALA A 13 32.51 -8.19 18.61
C ALA A 13 32.44 -8.88 17.24
N THR A 14 33.42 -9.73 16.95
CA THR A 14 33.51 -10.46 15.68
C THR A 14 33.06 -11.91 15.84
N LEU A 15 32.78 -12.59 14.72
CA LEU A 15 32.48 -14.03 14.75
C LEU A 15 33.66 -14.85 15.33
N SER A 16 34.90 -14.36 15.17
CA SER A 16 36.09 -14.94 15.78
C SER A 16 36.07 -14.81 17.31
N ASP A 17 35.55 -13.72 17.86
CA ASP A 17 35.40 -13.55 19.30
C ASP A 17 34.37 -14.51 19.88
N VAL A 18 33.26 -14.72 19.18
CA VAL A 18 32.24 -15.72 19.54
C VAL A 18 32.82 -17.13 19.50
N ALA A 19 33.54 -17.49 18.42
CA ALA A 19 34.16 -18.80 18.29
C ALA A 19 35.19 -19.07 19.40
N ARG A 20 35.99 -18.06 19.74
CA ARG A 20 36.98 -18.11 20.83
C ARG A 20 36.31 -18.27 22.19
N LEU A 21 35.26 -17.50 22.48
CA LEU A 21 34.53 -17.59 23.75
C LEU A 21 33.78 -18.92 23.91
N ALA A 22 33.21 -19.45 22.81
CA ALA A 22 32.50 -20.72 22.81
C ALA A 22 33.43 -21.95 22.73
N GLY A 23 34.75 -21.77 22.55
CA GLY A 23 35.73 -22.84 22.42
C GLY A 23 35.53 -23.73 21.19
N VAL A 24 35.19 -23.13 20.04
CA VAL A 24 34.94 -23.83 18.77
C VAL A 24 35.65 -23.15 17.61
N SER A 25 35.72 -23.83 16.44
CA SER A 25 36.19 -23.19 15.21
C SER A 25 35.23 -22.11 14.72
N ILE A 26 35.73 -21.12 13.97
CA ILE A 26 34.89 -20.08 13.32
C ILE A 26 33.81 -20.72 12.43
N ALA A 27 34.15 -21.81 11.72
CA ALA A 27 33.20 -22.54 10.88
C ALA A 27 32.09 -23.21 11.72
N THR A 28 32.42 -23.76 12.89
CA THR A 28 31.44 -24.36 13.81
C THR A 28 30.55 -23.29 14.44
N ALA A 29 31.11 -22.15 14.85
CA ALA A 29 30.33 -21.02 15.37
C ALA A 29 29.35 -20.48 14.31
N SER A 30 29.80 -20.34 13.06
CA SER A 30 28.93 -19.97 11.93
C SER A 30 27.78 -20.98 11.74
N LYS A 31 28.07 -22.28 11.68
CA LYS A 31 27.03 -23.32 11.51
C LYS A 31 26.04 -23.36 12.67
N ALA A 32 26.50 -23.13 13.89
CA ALA A 32 25.69 -23.08 15.10
C ALA A 32 24.73 -21.88 15.10
N LEU A 33 25.21 -20.68 14.78
CA LEU A 33 24.38 -19.47 14.68
C LEU A 33 23.44 -19.47 13.46
N ASN A 34 23.72 -20.32 12.45
CA ASN A 34 22.93 -20.48 11.23
C ASN A 34 21.97 -21.70 11.28
N GLY A 35 21.70 -22.30 12.44
CA GLY A 35 20.67 -23.34 12.55
C GLY A 35 20.98 -24.69 11.88
N ARG A 36 22.19 -24.92 11.34
CA ARG A 36 22.47 -26.13 10.54
C ARG A 36 22.56 -27.40 11.39
N SER A 37 21.93 -28.49 10.95
CA SER A 37 21.84 -29.80 11.67
C SER A 37 23.18 -30.50 11.94
N GLN A 38 24.27 -30.02 11.34
CA GLN A 38 25.63 -30.56 11.50
C GLN A 38 26.32 -30.19 12.82
N VAL A 39 25.64 -29.50 13.74
CA VAL A 39 26.18 -29.10 15.04
C VAL A 39 25.36 -29.71 16.16
N ARG A 40 26.02 -30.41 17.08
CA ARG A 40 25.41 -31.00 18.28
C ARG A 40 24.70 -29.91 19.10
N ALA A 41 23.55 -30.23 19.68
CA ALA A 41 22.71 -29.29 20.43
C ALA A 41 23.51 -28.55 21.53
N GLU A 42 24.28 -29.28 22.33
CA GLU A 42 25.14 -28.74 23.39
C GLU A 42 26.19 -27.73 22.86
N THR A 43 26.77 -27.99 21.69
CA THR A 43 27.72 -27.06 21.05
C THR A 43 27.01 -25.82 20.52
N ARG A 44 25.75 -25.95 20.08
CA ARG A 44 24.94 -24.83 19.62
C ARG A 44 24.59 -23.89 20.77
N GLU A 45 24.13 -24.42 21.89
CA GLU A 45 23.80 -23.63 23.09
C GLU A 45 24.99 -22.80 23.55
N ARG A 46 26.17 -23.42 23.68
CA ARG A 46 27.41 -22.72 24.01
C ARG A 46 27.75 -21.56 23.07
N VAL A 47 27.51 -21.73 21.77
CA VAL A 47 27.78 -20.68 20.78
C VAL A 47 26.75 -19.54 20.88
N ILE A 48 25.48 -19.86 21.14
CA ILE A 48 24.42 -18.86 21.34
C ILE A 48 24.71 -18.03 22.60
N GLU A 49 25.01 -18.69 23.71
CA GLU A 49 25.34 -18.03 24.98
C GLU A 49 26.59 -17.12 24.83
N ALA A 50 27.61 -17.58 24.11
CA ALA A 50 28.79 -16.77 23.82
C ALA A 50 28.46 -15.54 22.95
N ALA A 51 27.57 -15.69 21.96
CA ALA A 51 27.14 -14.57 21.12
C ALA A 51 26.34 -13.53 21.92
N GLU A 52 25.44 -13.98 22.81
CA GLU A 52 24.66 -13.12 23.70
C GLU A 52 25.56 -12.35 24.66
N ARG A 53 26.51 -13.03 25.31
CA ARG A 53 27.48 -12.41 26.23
C ARG A 53 28.35 -11.35 25.57
N LEU A 54 28.63 -11.49 24.27
CA LEU A 54 29.42 -10.53 23.50
C LEU A 54 28.57 -9.45 22.83
N ALA A 55 27.24 -9.46 23.04
CA ALA A 55 26.28 -8.67 22.27
C ALA A 55 26.53 -8.78 20.75
N PHE A 56 27.02 -9.93 20.29
CA PHE A 56 27.38 -10.16 18.92
C PHE A 56 26.12 -10.23 18.06
N ARG A 57 26.02 -9.31 17.09
CA ARG A 57 25.01 -9.37 16.04
C ARG A 57 25.65 -9.83 14.74
N PRO A 58 25.16 -10.91 14.11
CA PRO A 58 25.62 -11.28 12.78
C PRO A 58 25.48 -10.09 11.83
N ASN A 59 26.57 -9.71 11.16
CA ASN A 59 26.52 -8.65 10.16
C ASN A 59 25.68 -9.14 8.97
N GLN A 60 24.44 -8.65 8.86
CA GLN A 60 23.51 -9.07 7.80
C GLN A 60 24.09 -8.79 6.40
N VAL A 61 24.88 -7.73 6.23
CA VAL A 61 25.58 -7.42 4.96
C VAL A 61 26.62 -8.49 4.61
N ALA A 62 27.37 -9.01 5.59
CA ALA A 62 28.34 -10.08 5.39
C ALA A 62 27.68 -11.45 5.16
N ARG A 63 26.54 -11.70 5.82
CA ARG A 63 25.70 -12.89 5.59
C ARG A 63 25.11 -12.87 4.19
N GLY A 64 24.70 -11.68 3.76
CA GLY A 64 24.15 -11.47 2.45
C GLY A 64 25.14 -11.66 1.32
N LEU A 65 26.39 -11.24 1.52
CA LEU A 65 27.49 -11.49 0.58
C LEU A 65 27.79 -13.00 0.38
N LEU A 66 27.55 -13.84 1.38
CA LEU A 66 27.73 -15.31 1.29
C LEU A 66 26.55 -16.03 0.61
N ALA A 67 25.36 -15.41 0.60
CA ALA A 67 24.15 -15.93 -0.05
C ALA A 67 23.78 -15.18 -1.35
N GLY A 68 24.55 -14.15 -1.74
CA GLY A 68 24.27 -13.27 -2.86
C GLY A 68 23.07 -12.32 -2.67
N ARG A 69 22.61 -12.08 -1.43
CA ARG A 69 21.39 -11.30 -1.12
C ARG A 69 21.57 -10.39 0.09
N THR A 70 21.35 -9.09 0.00
CA THR A 70 21.61 -8.17 1.12
C THR A 70 20.54 -8.18 2.22
N GLY A 71 19.37 -8.76 1.95
CA GLY A 71 18.20 -8.65 2.83
C GLY A 71 17.65 -7.23 2.80
N THR A 72 17.75 -6.54 1.67
CA THR A 72 17.25 -5.17 1.52
C THR A 72 16.48 -4.99 0.24
N VAL A 73 15.42 -4.20 0.26
CA VAL A 73 14.59 -3.91 -0.91
C VAL A 73 14.31 -2.41 -0.98
N GLY A 74 14.15 -1.88 -2.19
CA GLY A 74 13.72 -0.50 -2.38
C GLY A 74 12.21 -0.43 -2.60
N LEU A 75 11.55 0.54 -1.97
CA LEU A 75 10.19 0.93 -2.32
C LEU A 75 10.20 2.35 -2.86
N LEU A 76 9.92 2.50 -4.15
CA LEU A 76 9.82 3.78 -4.84
C LEU A 76 8.36 4.22 -4.85
N THR A 77 8.08 5.46 -4.48
CA THR A 77 6.73 6.02 -4.52
C THR A 77 6.75 7.46 -5.02
N SER A 78 5.64 7.92 -5.58
CA SER A 78 5.40 9.34 -5.89
C SER A 78 4.23 9.91 -5.08
N ASP A 79 3.78 9.21 -4.05
CA ASP A 79 2.71 9.63 -3.16
C ASP A 79 3.26 10.44 -1.98
N LEU A 80 3.20 11.77 -2.12
CA LEU A 80 3.71 12.73 -1.15
C LEU A 80 2.98 12.72 0.19
N GLU A 81 1.69 12.37 0.20
CA GLU A 81 0.85 12.41 1.40
C GLU A 81 0.87 11.06 2.14
N GLY A 82 1.46 10.04 1.53
CA GLY A 82 1.51 8.69 2.06
C GLY A 82 0.14 8.01 2.14
N ARG A 83 -0.87 8.56 1.46
CA ARG A 83 -2.25 8.08 1.46
C ARG A 83 -2.38 6.66 0.91
N PHE A 84 -1.59 6.34 -0.12
CA PHE A 84 -1.59 5.07 -0.82
C PHE A 84 -0.27 4.31 -0.60
N GLY A 85 0.86 5.03 -0.60
CA GLY A 85 2.19 4.44 -0.47
C GLY A 85 2.48 3.83 0.90
N ILE A 86 2.01 4.44 1.99
CA ILE A 86 2.28 3.94 3.35
C ILE A 86 1.53 2.63 3.64
N PRO A 87 0.22 2.48 3.34
CA PRO A 87 -0.46 1.19 3.49
C PRO A 87 0.21 0.06 2.68
N ILE A 88 0.66 0.34 1.46
CA ILE A 88 1.40 -0.63 0.63
C ILE A 88 2.73 -1.00 1.29
N LEU A 89 3.48 -0.01 1.79
CA LEU A 89 4.72 -0.25 2.54
C LEU A 89 4.46 -1.13 3.78
N MET A 90 3.43 -0.83 4.57
CA MET A 90 3.07 -1.63 5.76
C MET A 90 2.78 -3.08 5.40
N GLY A 91 1.96 -3.29 4.36
CA GLY A 91 1.67 -4.63 3.86
C GLY A 91 2.89 -5.38 3.34
N ALA A 92 3.80 -4.68 2.67
CA ALA A 92 5.06 -5.24 2.18
C ALA A 92 6.00 -5.60 3.35
N GLU A 93 6.20 -4.71 4.33
CA GLU A 93 7.01 -4.97 5.53
C GLU A 93 6.50 -6.18 6.32
N ASP A 94 5.18 -6.30 6.50
CA ASP A 94 4.58 -7.47 7.16
C ASP A 94 4.88 -8.78 6.41
N ALA A 95 4.83 -8.77 5.07
CA ALA A 95 5.15 -9.94 4.25
C ALA A 95 6.64 -10.28 4.27
N PHE A 96 7.50 -9.27 4.39
CA PHE A 96 8.94 -9.47 4.47
C PHE A 96 9.38 -10.11 5.79
N GLY A 97 8.58 -10.01 6.84
CA GLY A 97 8.91 -10.52 8.16
C GLY A 97 9.70 -9.50 8.99
N ALA A 98 9.21 -9.24 10.21
CA ALA A 98 9.78 -8.23 11.08
C ALA A 98 11.28 -8.50 11.37
N GLY A 99 12.15 -7.60 10.90
CA GLY A 99 13.60 -7.67 11.13
C GLY A 99 14.38 -8.58 10.17
N GLU A 100 13.71 -9.18 9.17
CA GLU A 100 14.35 -10.07 8.19
C GLU A 100 14.80 -9.33 6.91
N VAL A 101 14.05 -8.31 6.49
CA VAL A 101 14.38 -7.46 5.35
C VAL A 101 14.27 -5.99 5.73
N ALA A 102 15.24 -5.17 5.31
CA ALA A 102 15.14 -3.72 5.44
C ALA A 102 14.53 -3.10 4.17
N VAL A 103 13.50 -2.28 4.33
CA VAL A 103 12.88 -1.55 3.21
C VAL A 103 13.40 -0.11 3.16
N PHE A 104 13.97 0.28 2.01
CA PHE A 104 14.35 1.66 1.74
C PHE A 104 13.22 2.38 1.00
N LEU A 105 12.44 3.17 1.73
CA LEU A 105 11.42 4.04 1.13
C LEU A 105 12.07 5.25 0.43
N CYS A 106 11.76 5.44 -0.85
CA CYS A 106 12.24 6.55 -1.68
C CYS A 106 11.06 7.28 -2.33
N ASP A 107 10.89 8.55 -1.96
CA ASP A 107 9.89 9.44 -2.54
C ASP A 107 10.45 10.22 -3.73
N ALA A 108 9.97 9.84 -4.92
CA ALA A 108 10.31 10.42 -6.22
C ALA A 108 9.50 11.67 -6.57
N ARG A 109 8.42 12.01 -5.83
CA ARG A 109 7.64 13.25 -6.00
C ARG A 109 7.07 13.49 -7.41
N GLY A 110 6.84 12.42 -8.17
CA GLY A 110 6.39 12.53 -9.56
C GLY A 110 7.45 13.07 -10.53
N ASP A 111 8.72 13.16 -10.10
CA ASP A 111 9.83 13.63 -10.93
C ASP A 111 10.66 12.43 -11.44
N ALA A 112 10.70 12.25 -12.75
CA ALA A 112 11.38 11.13 -13.38
C ALA A 112 12.90 11.15 -13.16
N ILE A 113 13.52 12.33 -13.10
CA ILE A 113 14.96 12.47 -12.87
C ILE A 113 15.29 12.02 -11.44
N ARG A 114 14.47 12.43 -10.48
CA ARG A 114 14.56 12.06 -9.07
C ARG A 114 14.31 10.56 -8.88
N GLU A 115 13.34 9.98 -9.58
CA GLU A 115 13.11 8.54 -9.59
C GLU A 115 14.35 7.79 -10.06
N GLN A 116 14.93 8.17 -11.21
CA GLN A 116 16.16 7.56 -11.73
C GLN A 116 17.36 7.76 -10.80
N HIS A 117 17.42 8.87 -10.07
CA HIS A 117 18.42 9.05 -9.01
C HIS A 117 18.23 8.06 -7.85
N HIS A 118 16.98 7.88 -7.38
CA HIS A 118 16.67 6.91 -6.34
C HIS A 118 16.96 5.47 -6.77
N VAL A 119 16.60 5.09 -7.99
CA VAL A 119 16.93 3.76 -8.56
C VAL A 119 18.45 3.54 -8.52
N ARG A 120 19.25 4.46 -9.07
CA ARG A 120 20.72 4.34 -9.03
C ARG A 120 21.27 4.26 -7.60
N ALA A 121 20.71 5.05 -6.68
CA ALA A 121 21.12 5.06 -5.28
C ALA A 121 20.80 3.74 -4.55
N LEU A 122 19.66 3.10 -4.88
CA LEU A 122 19.25 1.80 -4.34
C LEU A 122 20.11 0.67 -4.91
N LEU A 123 20.36 0.67 -6.23
CA LEU A 123 21.27 -0.28 -6.86
C LEU A 123 22.70 -0.18 -6.31
N GLY A 124 23.21 1.04 -6.08
CA GLY A 124 24.50 1.25 -5.42
C GLY A 124 24.57 0.72 -3.98
N ARG A 125 23.41 0.57 -3.32
CA ARG A 125 23.26 -0.08 -2.00
C ARG A 125 23.05 -1.59 -2.08
N ARG A 126 23.03 -2.17 -3.29
CA ARG A 126 22.80 -3.60 -3.57
C ARG A 126 21.48 -4.12 -2.98
N VAL A 127 20.39 -3.36 -3.15
CA VAL A 127 19.06 -3.90 -2.89
C VAL A 127 18.81 -5.15 -3.72
N ASP A 128 18.05 -6.09 -3.20
CA ASP A 128 17.74 -7.37 -3.85
C ASP A 128 16.58 -7.25 -4.84
N GLY A 129 15.78 -6.19 -4.75
CA GLY A 129 14.61 -5.95 -5.58
C GLY A 129 13.96 -4.59 -5.34
N LEU A 130 13.04 -4.22 -6.22
CA LEU A 130 12.31 -2.95 -6.17
C LEU A 130 10.79 -3.18 -6.21
N ILE A 131 10.07 -2.46 -5.35
CA ILE A 131 8.62 -2.25 -5.49
C ILE A 131 8.42 -0.80 -5.96
N VAL A 132 7.65 -0.61 -7.03
CA VAL A 132 7.34 0.71 -7.58
C VAL A 132 5.87 0.99 -7.39
N VAL A 133 5.56 2.02 -6.60
CA VAL A 133 4.20 2.43 -6.26
C VAL A 133 3.81 3.66 -7.07
N GLY A 134 2.70 3.58 -7.80
CA GLY A 134 2.13 4.70 -8.53
C GLY A 134 1.63 5.83 -7.63
N SER A 135 1.47 7.03 -8.19
CA SER A 135 0.72 8.13 -7.55
C SER A 135 -0.78 8.13 -7.90
N ARG A 136 -1.16 7.35 -8.91
CA ARG A 136 -2.51 7.10 -9.42
C ARG A 136 -2.60 5.66 -9.92
N THR A 137 -3.78 5.20 -10.31
CA THR A 137 -3.97 3.84 -10.83
C THR A 137 -3.71 3.70 -12.33
N ASP A 138 -3.51 4.81 -13.03
CA ASP A 138 -3.20 4.81 -14.47
C ASP A 138 -1.83 4.16 -14.76
N PRO A 139 -1.67 3.51 -15.93
CA PRO A 139 -0.39 2.94 -16.35
C PRO A 139 0.77 3.94 -16.28
N ARG A 140 1.95 3.41 -15.99
CA ARG A 140 3.19 4.19 -15.91
C ARG A 140 4.33 3.58 -16.72
N PRO A 141 5.30 4.38 -17.16
CA PRO A 141 6.50 3.86 -17.80
C PRO A 141 7.25 2.88 -16.89
N SER A 142 7.74 1.81 -17.50
CA SER A 142 8.62 0.82 -16.86
C SER A 142 9.97 1.46 -16.49
N LEU A 143 10.58 0.99 -15.39
CA LEU A 143 11.98 1.27 -15.06
C LEU A 143 12.96 0.53 -15.98
N GLY A 144 12.48 -0.39 -16.80
CA GLY A 144 13.26 -1.12 -17.80
C GLY A 144 13.82 -2.46 -17.32
N ARG A 145 14.06 -3.35 -18.28
CA ARG A 145 14.45 -4.74 -18.05
C ARG A 145 15.95 -4.95 -17.80
N GLU A 146 16.75 -3.92 -18.01
CA GLU A 146 18.22 -3.96 -17.86
C GLU A 146 18.66 -3.85 -16.39
N LEU A 147 17.71 -3.66 -15.47
CA LEU A 147 18.01 -3.62 -14.05
C LEU A 147 18.50 -5.00 -13.57
N PRO A 148 19.56 -5.05 -12.74
CA PRO A 148 20.14 -6.30 -12.25
C PRO A 148 19.28 -7.01 -11.20
N VAL A 149 18.11 -6.45 -10.86
CA VAL A 149 17.21 -6.89 -9.80
C VAL A 149 15.76 -6.89 -10.30
N PRO A 150 14.89 -7.78 -9.79
CA PRO A 150 13.48 -7.77 -10.16
C PRO A 150 12.76 -6.51 -9.69
N VAL A 151 11.75 -6.12 -10.45
CA VAL A 151 10.85 -4.98 -10.18
C VAL A 151 9.42 -5.49 -10.16
N VAL A 152 8.64 -5.09 -9.16
CA VAL A 152 7.20 -5.31 -9.09
C VAL A 152 6.50 -3.96 -8.98
N TYR A 153 5.48 -3.75 -9.80
CA TYR A 153 4.68 -2.53 -9.79
C TYR A 153 3.45 -2.74 -8.91
N ALA A 154 3.11 -1.74 -8.12
CA ALA A 154 1.96 -1.74 -7.25
C ALA A 154 1.14 -0.47 -7.45
N TYR A 155 -0.19 -0.60 -7.35
CA TYR A 155 -1.18 0.48 -7.47
C TYR A 155 -1.30 1.10 -8.87
N ALA A 156 -0.19 1.42 -9.55
CA ALA A 156 -0.15 1.72 -10.99
C ALA A 156 0.46 0.54 -11.74
N PRO A 157 -0.17 0.04 -12.81
CA PRO A 157 0.45 -0.97 -13.65
C PRO A 157 1.60 -0.39 -14.48
N SER A 158 2.58 -1.22 -14.80
CA SER A 158 3.58 -0.90 -15.84
C SER A 158 2.93 -0.94 -17.22
N GLU A 159 3.38 -0.06 -18.12
CA GLU A 159 3.05 -0.13 -19.55
C GLU A 159 3.72 -1.31 -20.26
N ASP A 160 4.77 -1.90 -19.69
CA ASP A 160 5.41 -3.10 -20.23
C ASP A 160 4.67 -4.36 -19.76
N PRO A 161 4.06 -5.17 -20.66
CA PRO A 161 3.33 -6.37 -20.29
C PRO A 161 4.21 -7.49 -19.71
N GLU A 162 5.53 -7.39 -19.89
CA GLU A 162 6.50 -8.34 -19.32
C GLU A 162 6.81 -8.04 -17.84
N ASP A 163 6.44 -6.85 -17.35
CA ASP A 163 6.51 -6.52 -15.94
C ASP A 163 5.32 -7.13 -15.19
N LEU A 164 5.52 -7.40 -13.89
CA LEU A 164 4.43 -7.78 -13.01
C LEU A 164 3.87 -6.56 -12.29
N SER A 165 2.55 -6.38 -12.40
CA SER A 165 1.81 -5.32 -11.74
C SER A 165 0.74 -5.91 -10.84
N ILE A 166 0.62 -5.41 -9.61
CA ILE A 166 -0.43 -5.78 -8.66
C ILE A 166 -1.25 -4.54 -8.31
N VAL A 167 -2.52 -4.54 -8.70
CA VAL A 167 -3.36 -3.34 -8.65
C VAL A 167 -4.72 -3.65 -8.01
N PRO A 168 -5.39 -2.68 -7.37
CA PRO A 168 -6.76 -2.87 -6.93
C PRO A 168 -7.72 -2.94 -8.12
N ASP A 169 -8.79 -3.74 -7.99
CA ASP A 169 -9.86 -3.81 -8.99
C ASP A 169 -10.82 -2.61 -8.85
N SER A 170 -10.57 -1.54 -9.60
CA SER A 170 -11.40 -0.32 -9.61
C SER A 170 -12.81 -0.54 -10.16
N VAL A 171 -12.97 -1.42 -11.17
CA VAL A 171 -14.29 -1.70 -11.78
C VAL A 171 -15.13 -2.52 -10.80
N GLY A 172 -14.55 -3.59 -10.25
CA GLY A 172 -15.19 -4.37 -9.18
C GLY A 172 -15.51 -3.51 -7.95
N ALA A 173 -14.64 -2.56 -7.61
CA ALA A 173 -14.90 -1.62 -6.53
C ALA A 173 -16.13 -0.74 -6.75
N GLY A 174 -16.36 -0.27 -7.99
CA GLY A 174 -17.57 0.46 -8.36
C GLY A 174 -18.83 -0.41 -8.22
N ARG A 175 -18.74 -1.69 -8.61
CA ARG A 175 -19.84 -2.66 -8.48
C ARG A 175 -20.22 -2.90 -7.02
N ILE A 176 -19.27 -3.33 -6.18
CA ILE A 176 -19.54 -3.65 -4.77
C ILE A 176 -20.07 -2.44 -3.98
N ALA A 177 -19.74 -1.22 -4.40
CA ALA A 177 -20.25 -0.01 -3.78
C ALA A 177 -21.75 0.20 -4.07
N ILE A 178 -22.17 -0.03 -5.31
CA ILE A 178 -23.58 0.00 -5.68
C ILE A 178 -24.34 -1.15 -5.04
N ASP A 179 -23.79 -2.37 -5.08
CA ASP A 179 -24.42 -3.53 -4.45
C ASP A 179 -24.70 -3.29 -2.97
N HIS A 180 -23.76 -2.64 -2.26
CA HIS A 180 -23.95 -2.22 -0.87
C HIS A 180 -25.09 -1.21 -0.70
N LEU A 181 -25.15 -0.17 -1.54
CA LEU A 181 -26.21 0.85 -1.47
C LEU A 181 -27.59 0.26 -1.79
N LEU A 182 -27.68 -0.63 -2.78
CA LEU A 182 -28.90 -1.37 -3.11
C LEU A 182 -29.33 -2.28 -1.96
N ALA A 183 -28.38 -2.98 -1.32
CA ALA A 183 -28.67 -3.81 -0.14
C ALA A 183 -29.15 -2.99 1.06
N CYS A 184 -28.78 -1.70 1.12
CA CYS A 184 -29.31 -0.73 2.09
C CYS A 184 -30.67 -0.15 1.69
N GLY A 185 -31.29 -0.64 0.61
CA GLY A 185 -32.60 -0.23 0.11
C GLY A 185 -32.60 1.06 -0.70
N ARG A 186 -31.43 1.56 -1.11
CA ARG A 186 -31.30 2.80 -1.89
C ARG A 186 -31.42 2.51 -3.36
N THR A 187 -32.25 3.27 -4.07
CA THR A 187 -32.55 3.03 -5.49
C THR A 187 -32.35 4.28 -6.36
N ARG A 188 -32.25 5.46 -5.74
CA ARG A 188 -32.04 6.75 -6.40
C ARG A 188 -30.64 7.26 -6.10
N ILE A 189 -29.67 6.56 -6.69
CA ILE A 189 -28.24 6.75 -6.41
C ILE A 189 -27.62 7.72 -7.42
N ALA A 190 -26.99 8.79 -6.93
CA ALA A 190 -26.14 9.67 -7.72
C ALA A 190 -24.65 9.33 -7.53
N HIS A 191 -23.81 9.69 -8.50
CA HIS A 191 -22.35 9.52 -8.42
C HIS A 191 -21.64 10.86 -8.55
N ILE A 192 -20.90 11.27 -7.50
CA ILE A 192 -20.02 12.45 -7.52
C ILE A 192 -18.58 11.95 -7.43
N THR A 193 -17.78 12.18 -8.46
CA THR A 193 -16.46 11.57 -8.60
C THR A 193 -15.37 12.57 -8.98
N GLY A 194 -14.14 12.07 -9.03
CA GLY A 194 -12.96 12.88 -9.30
C GLY A 194 -12.73 13.17 -10.77
N ASP A 195 -11.51 13.55 -11.09
CA ASP A 195 -11.12 14.09 -12.39
C ASP A 195 -11.22 12.99 -13.45
N PRO A 196 -11.90 13.24 -14.59
CA PRO A 196 -12.14 12.20 -15.61
C PRO A 196 -10.85 11.77 -16.33
N GLY A 197 -9.74 12.48 -16.15
CA GLY A 197 -8.40 12.11 -16.58
C GLY A 197 -7.80 10.92 -15.83
N TYR A 198 -8.33 10.57 -14.64
CA TYR A 198 -7.86 9.43 -13.85
C TYR A 198 -8.62 8.14 -14.19
N GLY A 199 -7.91 7.05 -14.45
CA GLY A 199 -8.47 5.72 -14.71
C GLY A 199 -9.43 5.27 -13.62
N ALA A 200 -9.03 5.43 -12.36
CA ALA A 200 -9.87 5.15 -11.20
C ALA A 200 -11.26 5.81 -11.27
N ALA A 201 -11.36 7.08 -11.69
CA ALA A 201 -12.66 7.77 -11.77
C ALA A 201 -13.57 7.14 -12.83
N ARG A 202 -12.99 6.78 -13.99
CA ARG A 202 -13.71 6.17 -15.12
C ARG A 202 -14.12 4.72 -14.80
N GLU A 203 -13.20 3.91 -14.32
CA GLU A 203 -13.39 2.49 -14.00
C GLU A 203 -14.41 2.29 -12.88
N ARG A 204 -14.34 3.08 -11.80
CA ARG A 204 -15.34 3.03 -10.72
C ARG A 204 -16.72 3.43 -11.23
N ALA A 205 -16.81 4.43 -12.12
CA ALA A 205 -18.08 4.84 -12.72
C ALA A 205 -18.64 3.78 -13.68
N GLU A 206 -17.80 3.08 -14.42
CA GLU A 206 -18.17 1.94 -15.26
C GLU A 206 -18.77 0.81 -14.41
N GLY A 207 -18.06 0.38 -13.36
CA GLY A 207 -18.54 -0.65 -12.44
C GLY A 207 -19.86 -0.28 -11.77
N ALA A 208 -19.99 0.97 -11.32
CA ALA A 208 -21.22 1.45 -10.70
C ALA A 208 -22.41 1.45 -11.68
N ARG A 209 -22.22 1.93 -12.92
CA ARG A 209 -23.27 1.89 -13.94
C ARG A 209 -23.70 0.47 -14.27
N ALA A 210 -22.74 -0.44 -14.39
CA ALA A 210 -23.02 -1.83 -14.73
C ALA A 210 -23.81 -2.54 -13.62
N ALA A 211 -23.45 -2.36 -12.34
CA ALA A 211 -24.20 -2.94 -11.21
C ALA A 211 -25.63 -2.39 -11.11
N LEU A 212 -25.85 -1.10 -11.38
CA LEU A 212 -27.21 -0.54 -11.44
C LEU A 212 -28.01 -1.12 -12.60
N ALA A 213 -27.39 -1.25 -13.78
CA ALA A 213 -28.04 -1.84 -14.95
C ALA A 213 -28.44 -3.30 -14.71
N ASP A 214 -27.59 -4.09 -14.04
CA ASP A 214 -27.89 -5.47 -13.64
C ASP A 214 -29.12 -5.54 -12.69
N ALA A 215 -29.38 -4.48 -11.91
CA ALA A 215 -30.56 -4.33 -11.06
C ALA A 215 -31.76 -3.65 -11.77
N GLY A 216 -31.67 -3.34 -13.07
CA GLY A 216 -32.71 -2.64 -13.82
C GLY A 216 -32.86 -1.15 -13.46
N LEU A 217 -31.82 -0.56 -12.87
CA LEU A 217 -31.76 0.83 -12.43
C LEU A 217 -30.71 1.62 -13.24
N ALA A 218 -30.72 2.94 -13.06
CA ALA A 218 -29.73 3.84 -13.64
C ALA A 218 -29.31 4.89 -12.60
N LEU A 219 -28.15 5.52 -12.81
CA LEU A 219 -27.71 6.64 -11.98
C LEU A 219 -28.71 7.80 -12.10
N VAL A 220 -28.87 8.54 -11.00
CA VAL A 220 -29.59 9.81 -10.99
C VAL A 220 -28.74 10.86 -11.69
N GLY A 221 -29.01 11.02 -12.99
CA GLY A 221 -28.21 11.85 -13.90
C GLY A 221 -26.86 11.21 -14.25
N GLU A 222 -26.00 11.97 -14.93
CA GLU A 222 -24.64 11.52 -15.24
C GLU A 222 -23.70 11.67 -14.03
N PRO A 223 -22.64 10.84 -13.92
CA PRO A 223 -21.59 11.04 -12.95
C PRO A 223 -21.00 12.44 -13.04
N ARG A 224 -20.89 13.09 -11.89
CA ARG A 224 -20.36 14.45 -11.78
C ARG A 224 -18.86 14.37 -11.53
N PHE A 225 -18.07 14.54 -12.58
CA PHE A 225 -16.60 14.58 -12.51
C PHE A 225 -16.09 15.97 -12.12
N GLY A 226 -15.03 16.02 -11.32
CA GLY A 226 -14.38 17.27 -10.88
C GLY A 226 -13.14 17.02 -10.02
N ALA A 227 -12.64 18.02 -9.31
CA ALA A 227 -11.42 17.85 -8.52
C ALA A 227 -11.58 16.82 -7.37
N TRP A 228 -10.50 16.10 -7.03
CA TRP A 228 -10.42 15.22 -5.86
C TRP A 228 -10.40 16.01 -4.54
N SER A 229 -11.50 16.68 -4.22
CA SER A 229 -11.56 17.64 -3.11
C SER A 229 -12.92 17.69 -2.46
N GLU A 230 -12.95 18.11 -1.20
CA GLU A 230 -14.20 18.43 -0.50
C GLU A 230 -14.93 19.61 -1.13
N GLY A 231 -14.19 20.59 -1.65
CA GLY A 231 -14.78 21.75 -2.33
C GLY A 231 -15.64 21.33 -3.53
N TRP A 232 -15.14 20.36 -4.30
CA TRP A 232 -15.93 19.75 -5.37
C TRP A 232 -17.14 19.00 -4.82
N GLY A 233 -16.96 18.17 -3.79
CA GLY A 233 -18.07 17.46 -3.13
C GLY A 233 -19.21 18.40 -2.71
N ARG A 234 -18.87 19.57 -2.13
CA ARG A 234 -19.86 20.59 -1.75
C ARG A 234 -20.59 21.16 -2.97
N ALA A 235 -19.84 21.66 -3.95
CA ALA A 235 -20.43 22.30 -5.14
C ALA A 235 -21.33 21.34 -5.94
N ALA A 236 -20.86 20.11 -6.16
CA ALA A 236 -21.60 19.10 -6.90
C ALA A 236 -22.87 18.64 -6.18
N THR A 237 -22.85 18.56 -4.84
CA THR A 237 -24.01 18.18 -4.03
C THR A 237 -25.10 19.24 -4.05
N ALA A 238 -24.73 20.52 -3.97
CA ALA A 238 -25.69 21.62 -4.09
C ALA A 238 -26.43 21.56 -5.44
N MET A 239 -25.69 21.43 -6.54
CA MET A 239 -26.26 21.28 -7.89
C MET A 239 -27.08 19.99 -8.07
N LEU A 240 -26.70 18.92 -7.38
CA LEU A 240 -27.41 17.64 -7.41
C LEU A 240 -28.80 17.80 -6.78
N LEU A 241 -28.86 18.33 -5.56
CA LEU A 241 -30.12 18.47 -4.81
C LEU A 241 -31.08 19.46 -5.45
N ASP A 242 -30.58 20.52 -6.10
CA ASP A 242 -31.42 21.47 -6.84
C ASP A 242 -32.13 20.83 -8.04
N ARG A 243 -31.50 19.83 -8.68
CA ARG A 243 -32.03 19.15 -9.88
C ARG A 243 -32.78 17.86 -9.55
N HIS A 244 -32.33 17.15 -8.52
CA HIS A 244 -32.80 15.82 -8.14
C HIS A 244 -33.02 15.78 -6.62
N PRO A 245 -34.08 16.45 -6.11
CA PRO A 245 -34.37 16.51 -4.69
C PRO A 245 -34.78 15.15 -4.09
N ASP A 246 -35.04 14.16 -4.93
CA ASP A 246 -35.44 12.81 -4.58
C ASP A 246 -34.28 11.80 -4.59
N VAL A 247 -33.02 12.26 -4.67
CA VAL A 247 -31.85 11.39 -4.50
C VAL A 247 -31.84 10.80 -3.08
N ASP A 248 -31.66 9.48 -2.96
CA ASP A 248 -31.65 8.77 -1.67
C ASP A 248 -30.26 8.26 -1.27
N ALA A 249 -29.28 8.34 -2.18
CA ALA A 249 -27.89 8.00 -1.92
C ALA A 249 -26.91 8.70 -2.86
N VAL A 250 -25.71 8.97 -2.35
CA VAL A 250 -24.59 9.51 -3.13
C VAL A 250 -23.37 8.60 -2.97
N LEU A 251 -22.99 7.96 -4.07
CA LEU A 251 -21.68 7.33 -4.22
C LEU A 251 -20.65 8.42 -4.51
N CYS A 252 -19.57 8.46 -3.72
CA CYS A 252 -18.50 9.43 -3.85
C CYS A 252 -17.22 8.75 -4.32
N GLY A 253 -16.53 9.35 -5.29
CA GLY A 253 -15.29 8.80 -5.85
C GLY A 253 -14.10 8.80 -4.88
N SER A 254 -14.17 9.55 -3.78
CA SER A 254 -13.18 9.56 -2.68
C SER A 254 -13.82 10.01 -1.36
N ASP A 255 -13.16 9.70 -0.24
CA ASP A 255 -13.58 10.14 1.09
C ASP A 255 -13.54 11.67 1.26
N GLN A 256 -12.67 12.37 0.53
CA GLN A 256 -12.63 13.84 0.54
C GLN A 256 -13.88 14.41 -0.11
N ILE A 257 -14.27 13.87 -1.27
CA ILE A 257 -15.51 14.27 -1.93
C ILE A 257 -16.69 13.98 -1.00
N ALA A 258 -16.74 12.77 -0.42
CA ALA A 258 -17.81 12.35 0.49
C ALA A 258 -17.96 13.27 1.72
N ARG A 259 -16.85 13.73 2.30
CA ARG A 259 -16.91 14.71 3.40
C ARG A 259 -17.56 16.02 2.96
N GLY A 260 -17.22 16.52 1.78
CA GLY A 260 -17.88 17.68 1.18
C GLY A 260 -19.37 17.45 0.90
N VAL A 261 -19.76 16.26 0.47
CA VAL A 261 -21.18 15.88 0.29
C VAL A 261 -21.93 15.94 1.62
N MET A 262 -21.39 15.31 2.67
CA MET A 262 -22.01 15.29 4.00
C MET A 262 -22.17 16.69 4.60
N ASP A 263 -21.20 17.57 4.39
CA ASP A 263 -21.31 18.96 4.86
C ASP A 263 -22.53 19.67 4.26
N VAL A 264 -22.74 19.56 2.94
CA VAL A 264 -23.89 20.19 2.26
C VAL A 264 -25.22 19.53 2.62
N LEU A 265 -25.26 18.20 2.73
CA LEU A 265 -26.48 17.50 3.19
C LEU A 265 -26.92 18.00 4.56
N ARG A 266 -25.97 18.13 5.50
CA ARG A 266 -26.22 18.68 6.84
C ARG A 266 -26.69 20.13 6.78
N GLU A 267 -26.03 20.97 5.99
CA GLU A 267 -26.41 22.39 5.82
C GLU A 267 -27.81 22.55 5.23
N ARG A 268 -28.24 21.62 4.37
CA ARG A 268 -29.59 21.58 3.78
C ARG A 268 -30.61 20.79 4.60
N GLY A 269 -30.24 20.33 5.80
CA GLY A 269 -31.14 19.66 6.73
C GLY A 269 -31.47 18.19 6.38
N HIS A 270 -30.75 17.58 5.45
CA HIS A 270 -30.86 16.15 5.18
C HIS A 270 -30.11 15.34 6.23
N ARG A 271 -30.74 14.30 6.77
CA ARG A 271 -30.12 13.36 7.69
C ARG A 271 -29.39 12.27 6.91
N VAL A 272 -28.19 11.95 7.39
CA VAL A 272 -27.37 10.85 6.87
C VAL A 272 -27.31 9.79 7.97
N PRO A 273 -27.72 8.53 7.71
CA PRO A 273 -28.10 7.97 6.42
C PRO A 273 -29.60 8.03 6.10
N GLU A 274 -30.47 8.50 7.01
CA GLU A 274 -31.92 8.29 6.92
C GLU A 274 -32.52 8.84 5.63
N ASP A 275 -32.24 10.11 5.31
CA ASP A 275 -32.78 10.78 4.12
C ASP A 275 -31.88 10.50 2.90
N VAL A 276 -30.56 10.66 3.05
CA VAL A 276 -29.58 10.41 1.99
C VAL A 276 -28.40 9.61 2.53
N ALA A 277 -28.19 8.41 2.03
CA ALA A 277 -26.99 7.62 2.35
C ALA A 277 -25.76 8.17 1.62
N VAL A 278 -24.60 8.19 2.26
CA VAL A 278 -23.35 8.65 1.65
C VAL A 278 -22.29 7.55 1.75
N MET A 279 -21.67 7.24 0.63
CA MET A 279 -20.58 6.26 0.56
C MET A 279 -19.34 6.88 -0.06
N GLY A 280 -18.22 6.76 0.65
CA GLY A 280 -16.89 7.21 0.20
C GLY A 280 -16.09 6.12 -0.51
N PHE A 281 -14.82 6.46 -0.73
CA PHE A 281 -13.84 5.59 -1.36
C PHE A 281 -12.45 5.95 -0.80
N ASP A 282 -11.55 4.96 -0.76
CA ASP A 282 -10.15 5.00 -0.28
C ASP A 282 -9.98 4.56 1.18
N ASN A 283 -11.05 4.56 1.98
CA ASN A 283 -11.05 4.20 3.40
C ASN A 283 -9.96 4.95 4.20
N TRP A 284 -9.74 6.21 3.86
CA TRP A 284 -8.76 7.05 4.51
C TRP A 284 -9.24 7.38 5.91
N ARG A 285 -8.68 6.67 6.90
CA ARG A 285 -9.12 6.68 8.30
C ARG A 285 -9.31 8.07 8.88
N VAL A 286 -8.44 9.02 8.51
CA VAL A 286 -8.53 10.42 8.95
C VAL A 286 -9.87 11.05 8.57
N LEU A 287 -10.38 10.76 7.37
CA LEU A 287 -11.66 11.26 6.91
C LEU A 287 -12.82 10.39 7.37
N THR A 288 -12.67 9.06 7.28
CA THR A 288 -13.80 8.17 7.54
C THR A 288 -14.23 8.15 9.01
N SER A 289 -13.29 8.25 9.95
CA SER A 289 -13.58 8.29 11.39
C SER A 289 -13.94 9.69 11.91
N ALA A 290 -13.44 10.75 11.27
CA ALA A 290 -13.73 12.14 11.66
C ALA A 290 -15.10 12.63 11.15
N SER A 291 -15.69 11.94 10.17
CA SER A 291 -17.02 12.25 9.65
C SER A 291 -18.13 11.96 10.68
N ARG A 292 -19.26 12.68 10.55
CA ARG A 292 -20.45 12.51 11.41
C ARG A 292 -21.70 12.39 10.52
N PRO A 293 -22.34 11.20 10.45
CA PRO A 293 -21.89 9.92 11.03
C PRO A 293 -20.56 9.44 10.42
N PRO A 294 -19.87 8.46 11.04
CA PRO A 294 -18.68 7.85 10.45
C PRO A 294 -18.95 7.29 9.05
N LEU A 295 -18.04 7.55 8.11
CA LEU A 295 -18.24 7.32 6.68
C LEU A 295 -18.01 5.86 6.28
N THR A 296 -19.01 5.21 5.71
CA THR A 296 -18.87 3.97 4.94
C THR A 296 -18.04 4.25 3.70
N SER A 297 -17.02 3.43 3.44
CA SER A 297 -16.12 3.61 2.30
C SER A 297 -15.71 2.28 1.70
N VAL A 298 -15.40 2.28 0.40
CA VAL A 298 -14.62 1.19 -0.20
C VAL A 298 -13.16 1.29 0.26
N ASP A 299 -12.61 0.17 0.69
CA ASP A 299 -11.20 -0.06 0.98
C ASP A 299 -10.57 -0.80 -0.21
N MET A 300 -9.52 -0.20 -0.79
CA MET A 300 -8.76 -0.77 -1.91
C MET A 300 -7.85 -1.94 -1.48
N ASN A 301 -7.84 -2.30 -0.19
CA ASN A 301 -7.00 -3.34 0.38
C ASN A 301 -5.51 -3.12 0.06
N LEU A 302 -5.04 -1.88 0.19
CA LEU A 302 -3.68 -1.50 -0.20
C LEU A 302 -2.59 -2.22 0.60
N GLU A 303 -2.84 -2.56 1.86
CA GLU A 303 -1.95 -3.45 2.62
C GLU A 303 -1.85 -4.84 1.97
N GLN A 304 -2.96 -5.38 1.45
CA GLN A 304 -2.94 -6.66 0.74
C GLN A 304 -2.22 -6.54 -0.62
N VAL A 305 -2.36 -5.42 -1.33
CA VAL A 305 -1.56 -5.12 -2.53
C VAL A 305 -0.07 -5.11 -2.21
N GLY A 306 0.33 -4.44 -1.12
CA GLY A 306 1.72 -4.44 -0.65
C GLY A 306 2.24 -5.83 -0.28
N ARG A 307 1.42 -6.60 0.44
CA ARG A 307 1.73 -7.99 0.82
C ARG A 307 1.95 -8.88 -0.40
N ALA A 308 1.04 -8.82 -1.37
CA ALA A 308 1.15 -9.56 -2.62
C ALA A 308 2.38 -9.13 -3.42
N ALA A 309 2.68 -7.83 -3.48
CA ALA A 309 3.84 -7.30 -4.18
C ALA A 309 5.16 -7.78 -3.56
N ALA A 310 5.24 -7.82 -2.23
CA ALA A 310 6.38 -8.35 -1.50
C ALA A 310 6.58 -9.86 -1.76
N HIS A 311 5.52 -10.66 -1.70
CA HIS A 311 5.59 -12.10 -2.02
C HIS A 311 6.02 -12.36 -3.46
N ALA A 312 5.48 -11.59 -4.42
CA ALA A 312 5.86 -11.67 -5.81
C ALA A 312 7.33 -11.28 -6.03
N LEU A 313 7.80 -10.23 -5.35
CA LEU A 313 9.19 -9.81 -5.41
C LEU A 313 10.13 -10.88 -4.86
N PHE A 314 9.80 -11.50 -3.72
CA PHE A 314 10.58 -12.63 -3.19
C PHE A 314 10.65 -13.81 -4.14
N THR A 315 9.53 -14.14 -4.77
CA THR A 315 9.44 -15.22 -5.77
C THR A 315 10.36 -14.90 -6.97
N ALA A 316 10.37 -13.65 -7.41
CA ALA A 316 11.25 -13.17 -8.48
C ALA A 316 12.74 -13.17 -8.07
N ILE A 317 13.06 -12.79 -6.82
CA ILE A 317 14.41 -12.87 -6.24
C ILE A 317 14.89 -14.33 -6.13
N ALA A 318 13.96 -15.28 -5.94
CA ALA A 318 14.23 -16.71 -5.97
C ALA A 318 14.40 -17.31 -7.38
N GLY A 319 14.20 -16.49 -8.43
CA GLY A 319 14.39 -16.89 -9.83
C GLY A 319 13.10 -17.24 -10.57
N THR A 320 11.94 -17.16 -9.91
CA THR A 320 10.64 -17.43 -10.54
C THR A 320 9.97 -16.12 -10.91
N ARG A 321 9.99 -15.76 -12.20
CA ARG A 321 9.37 -14.53 -12.71
C ARG A 321 7.94 -14.79 -13.18
N ARG A 322 7.07 -13.81 -12.91
CA ARG A 322 5.70 -13.70 -13.43
C ARG A 322 5.59 -12.34 -14.15
N SER A 323 4.61 -12.20 -15.02
CA SER A 323 4.34 -10.96 -15.76
C SER A 323 2.83 -10.72 -15.87
N GLY A 324 2.45 -9.53 -16.34
CA GLY A 324 1.07 -9.10 -16.51
C GLY A 324 0.50 -8.35 -15.31
N ILE A 325 -0.82 -8.17 -15.33
CA ILE A 325 -1.55 -7.41 -14.30
C ILE A 325 -2.38 -8.38 -13.46
N GLU A 326 -2.10 -8.40 -12.16
CA GLU A 326 -2.90 -9.10 -11.15
C GLU A 326 -3.79 -8.09 -10.44
N THR A 327 -5.11 -8.27 -10.52
CA THR A 327 -6.08 -7.42 -9.83
C THR A 327 -6.48 -8.04 -8.51
N LEU A 328 -6.52 -7.23 -7.44
CA LEU A 328 -6.97 -7.66 -6.12
C LEU A 328 -8.35 -7.07 -5.79
N PRO A 329 -9.24 -7.86 -5.16
CA PRO A 329 -10.57 -7.40 -4.82
C PRO A 329 -10.52 -6.30 -3.76
N CYS A 330 -11.38 -5.30 -3.92
CA CYS A 330 -11.67 -4.30 -2.90
C CYS A 330 -12.74 -4.81 -1.93
N ARG A 331 -12.98 -4.10 -0.82
CA ARG A 331 -14.07 -4.43 0.11
C ARG A 331 -14.78 -3.18 0.62
N VAL A 332 -16.04 -3.31 1.01
CA VAL A 332 -16.79 -2.24 1.67
C VAL A 332 -16.53 -2.28 3.17
N VAL A 333 -16.13 -1.14 3.75
CA VAL A 333 -16.04 -0.95 5.20
C VAL A 333 -17.26 -0.16 5.65
N ILE A 334 -18.25 -0.89 6.16
CA ILE A 334 -19.55 -0.36 6.56
C ILE A 334 -19.41 0.45 7.85
N ARG A 335 -20.01 1.64 7.87
CA ARG A 335 -20.14 2.54 9.00
C ARG A 335 -21.51 3.26 8.97
N GLY A 336 -21.65 4.30 9.78
CA GLY A 336 -22.92 4.98 10.04
C GLY A 336 -23.49 5.79 8.89
N SER A 337 -22.73 6.08 7.82
CA SER A 337 -23.24 6.93 6.72
C SER A 337 -24.08 6.19 5.68
N THR A 338 -24.20 4.86 5.77
CA THR A 338 -25.10 4.08 4.91
C THR A 338 -26.06 3.19 5.68
N VAL A 339 -25.71 2.81 6.92
CA VAL A 339 -26.54 2.01 7.82
C VAL A 339 -26.73 2.79 9.12
N PRO A 340 -27.96 2.93 9.66
CA PRO A 340 -28.18 3.58 10.95
C PRO A 340 -27.31 2.91 12.03
N LEU A 341 -26.62 3.72 12.84
CA LEU A 341 -25.97 3.21 14.04
C LEU A 341 -27.06 3.02 15.10
N SER A 342 -27.38 1.77 15.41
CA SER A 342 -28.23 1.39 16.55
C SER A 342 -27.59 1.76 17.88
#